data_AF-A0A3M7RN77-F1
#
_entry.id   AF-A0A3M7RN77-F1
#
_cell.length_a   1.000
_cell.length_b   1.000
_cell.length_c   1.000
_cell.angle_alpha   90.00
_cell.angle_beta   90.00
_cell.angle_gamma   90.00
#
_symmetry.space_group_name_H-M   'P 1'
#
loop_
_entity.id
_entity.type
_entity.pdbx_description
1 polymer ?
#
loop_
_entity_poly.entity_id
_entity_poly.type
_entity_poly.pdbx_seq_one_letter_code
_entity_poly.pdbx_strand_id
1 'polypeptide(L)'
;MYVKNIRDYANRNIEANRVLIDSAEDLANINQVSRANKNIVEFQDQQQEIINKLNQVIVVLNRFEQGFDRFETRLDEISIVSARAVIANCVKPNFKIQWFKRHDEALPHVVETYGEFMSLTGNQIIDFLNYYNLRARRSVRENRRILGQHLGIPYFIS
;
A
#
# COMPACT_ATOMS: atom_id res chain seq x y z
N MET A 1 38.48 -63.42 50.66
CA MET A 1 39.05 -62.07 50.39
C MET A 1 39.09 -61.75 48.88
N TYR A 2 39.56 -62.66 48.01
CA TYR A 2 39.64 -62.46 46.55
C TYR A 2 38.32 -62.13 45.83
N VAL A 3 37.21 -62.81 46.15
CA VAL A 3 35.91 -62.60 45.49
C VAL A 3 35.34 -61.19 45.71
N LYS A 4 35.63 -60.58 46.87
CA LYS A 4 35.18 -59.23 47.21
C LYS A 4 35.88 -58.17 46.34
N ASN A 5 37.21 -58.32 46.15
CA ASN A 5 37.99 -57.43 45.28
C ASN A 5 37.57 -57.50 43.81
N ILE A 6 37.22 -58.70 43.31
CA ILE A 6 36.75 -58.87 41.92
C ILE A 6 35.40 -58.17 41.74
N ARG A 7 34.48 -58.31 42.71
CA ARG A 7 33.17 -57.63 42.67
C ARG A 7 33.32 -56.11 42.74
N ASP A 8 34.19 -55.60 43.62
CA ASP A 8 34.44 -54.16 43.76
C ASP A 8 35.13 -53.56 42.53
N TYR A 9 35.92 -54.34 41.80
CA TYR A 9 36.50 -53.95 40.52
C TYR A 9 35.45 -53.92 39.40
N ALA A 10 34.63 -54.96 39.30
CA ALA A 10 33.54 -55.03 38.33
C ALA A 10 32.53 -53.89 38.52
N ASN A 11 32.14 -53.59 39.76
CA ASN A 11 31.23 -52.49 40.06
C ASN A 11 31.80 -51.12 39.69
N ARG A 12 33.10 -50.89 39.93
CA ARG A 12 33.78 -49.65 39.50
C ARG A 12 33.80 -49.49 37.98
N ASN A 13 34.02 -50.59 37.24
CA ASN A 13 33.98 -50.54 35.78
C ASN A 13 32.55 -50.31 35.24
N ILE A 14 31.53 -50.89 35.88
CA ILE A 14 30.12 -50.65 35.52
C ILE A 14 29.77 -49.17 35.74
N GLU A 15 30.19 -48.59 36.85
CA GLU A 15 29.94 -47.17 37.15
C GLU A 15 30.69 -46.23 36.19
N ALA A 16 31.97 -46.53 35.91
CA ALA A 16 32.74 -45.77 34.92
C ALA A 16 32.09 -45.82 33.52
N ASN A 17 31.59 -46.99 33.12
CA ASN A 17 30.89 -47.12 31.83
C ASN A 17 29.56 -46.35 31.80
N ARG A 18 28.82 -46.28 32.92
CA ARG A 18 27.61 -45.44 33.01
C ARG A 18 27.93 -43.97 32.80
N VAL A 19 28.94 -43.45 33.52
CA VAL A 19 29.36 -42.05 33.37
C VAL A 19 29.79 -41.72 31.93
N LEU A 20 30.46 -42.66 31.26
CA LEU A 20 30.85 -42.48 29.85
C LEU A 20 29.65 -42.45 28.90
N ILE A 21 28.61 -43.25 29.16
CA ILE A 21 27.37 -43.25 28.37
C ILE A 21 26.62 -41.94 28.58
N ASP A 22 26.43 -41.51 29.82
CA ASP A 22 25.75 -40.24 30.15
C ASP A 22 26.48 -39.04 29.51
N SER A 23 27.82 -39.04 29.57
CA SER A 23 28.65 -38.01 28.93
C SER A 23 28.52 -38.02 27.39
N ALA A 24 28.33 -39.19 26.77
CA ALA A 24 28.13 -39.31 25.33
C ALA A 24 26.75 -38.78 24.91
N GLU A 25 25.71 -39.00 25.73
CA GLU A 25 24.37 -38.45 25.52
C GLU A 25 24.37 -36.92 25.66
N ASP A 26 25.05 -36.38 26.67
CA ASP A 26 25.24 -34.93 26.84
C ASP A 26 25.95 -34.29 25.65
N LEU A 27 27.01 -34.93 25.14
CA LEU A 27 27.71 -34.47 23.93
C LEU A 27 26.81 -34.50 22.69
N ALA A 28 25.95 -35.50 22.56
CA ALA A 28 24.98 -35.56 21.46
C ALA A 28 23.96 -34.42 21.56
N ASN A 29 23.46 -34.13 22.76
CA ASN A 29 22.53 -33.04 23.02
C ASN A 29 23.17 -31.66 22.74
N ILE A 30 24.41 -31.45 23.18
CA ILE A 30 25.17 -30.22 22.91
C ILE A 30 25.34 -30.00 21.40
N ASN A 31 25.67 -31.06 20.65
CA ASN A 31 25.80 -30.97 19.20
C ASN A 31 24.48 -30.63 18.50
N GLN A 32 23.36 -31.17 18.98
CA GLN A 32 22.04 -30.81 18.45
C GLN A 32 21.69 -29.35 18.71
N VAL A 33 21.92 -28.87 19.93
CA VAL A 33 21.71 -27.46 20.31
C VAL A 33 22.60 -26.53 19.49
N SER A 34 23.86 -26.89 19.27
CA SER A 34 24.80 -26.11 18.45
C SER A 34 24.30 -25.97 17.00
N ARG A 35 23.78 -27.04 16.40
CA ARG A 35 23.17 -27.00 15.06
C ARG A 35 21.91 -26.14 15.02
N ALA A 36 21.05 -26.26 16.03
CA ALA A 36 19.85 -25.44 16.13
C ALA A 36 20.19 -23.94 16.25
N ASN A 37 21.19 -23.59 17.07
CA ASN A 37 21.67 -22.22 17.20
C ASN A 37 22.20 -21.66 15.88
N LYS A 38 22.96 -22.47 15.12
CA LYS A 38 23.45 -22.05 13.79
C LYS A 38 22.29 -21.73 12.85
N ASN A 39 21.27 -22.59 12.79
CA ASN A 39 20.09 -22.36 11.95
C ASN A 39 19.30 -21.12 12.38
N ILE A 40 19.22 -20.84 13.68
CA ILE A 40 18.57 -19.63 14.22
C ILE A 40 19.30 -18.37 13.77
N VAL A 41 20.63 -18.37 13.85
CA VAL A 41 21.45 -17.22 13.39
C VAL A 41 21.26 -16.99 11.89
N GLU A 42 21.33 -18.05 11.08
CA GLU A 42 21.10 -17.95 9.63
C GLU A 42 19.70 -17.40 9.31
N PHE A 43 18.67 -17.82 10.05
CA PHE A 43 17.32 -17.30 9.91
C PHE A 43 17.21 -15.83 10.32
N GLN A 44 17.89 -15.41 11.41
CA GLN A 44 17.92 -14.01 11.85
C GLN A 44 18.60 -13.12 10.79
N ASP A 45 19.69 -13.57 10.18
CA ASP A 45 20.38 -12.84 9.12
C ASP A 45 19.45 -12.64 7.90
N GLN A 46 18.71 -13.67 7.51
CA GLN A 46 17.71 -13.58 6.44
C GLN A 46 16.60 -12.59 6.77
N GLN A 47 16.09 -12.59 8.01
CA GLN A 47 15.08 -11.62 8.44
C GLN A 47 15.61 -10.19 8.39
N GLN A 48 16.85 -9.98 8.80
CA GLN A 48 17.47 -8.66 8.76
C GLN A 48 17.63 -8.15 7.32
N GLU A 49 17.97 -9.03 6.38
CA GLU A 49 18.04 -8.69 4.96
C GLU A 49 16.66 -8.28 4.40
N ILE A 50 15.61 -9.00 4.77
CA ILE A 50 14.22 -8.68 4.38
C ILE A 50 13.81 -7.30 4.92
N ILE A 51 14.09 -7.02 6.20
CA ILE A 51 13.80 -5.72 6.82
C ILE A 51 14.52 -4.60 6.09
N ASN A 52 15.80 -4.79 5.74
CA ASN A 52 16.56 -3.79 5.01
C ASN A 52 15.96 -3.51 3.62
N LYS A 53 15.50 -4.55 2.91
CA LYS A 53 14.81 -4.39 1.62
C LYS A 53 13.48 -3.66 1.77
N LEU A 54 12.68 -3.98 2.80
CA LEU A 54 11.42 -3.28 3.08
C LEU A 54 11.66 -1.79 3.37
N ASN A 55 12.70 -1.46 4.15
CA ASN A 55 13.06 -0.07 4.43
C ASN A 55 13.45 0.70 3.15
N GLN A 56 14.15 0.07 2.21
CA GLN A 56 14.47 0.69 0.92
C GLN A 56 13.20 0.98 0.09
N VAL A 57 12.23 0.05 0.09
CA VAL A 57 10.94 0.26 -0.59
C VAL A 57 10.16 1.40 0.05
N ILE A 58 10.13 1.51 1.37
CA ILE A 58 9.46 2.61 2.10
C ILE A 58 10.07 3.97 1.73
N VAL A 59 11.40 4.07 1.63
CA VAL A 59 12.06 5.32 1.23
C VAL A 59 11.65 5.74 -0.19
N VAL A 60 11.51 4.78 -1.10
CA VAL A 60 11.06 5.04 -2.47
C VAL A 60 9.60 5.51 -2.49
N LEU A 61 8.72 4.85 -1.73
CA LEU A 61 7.32 5.24 -1.61
C LEU A 61 7.16 6.66 -1.04
N ASN A 62 7.89 7.01 0.02
CA ASN A 62 7.87 8.36 0.58
C ASN A 62 8.34 9.43 -0.41
N ARG A 63 9.28 9.11 -1.30
CA ARG A 63 9.70 10.03 -2.38
C ARG A 63 8.60 10.20 -3.43
N PHE A 64 7.84 9.15 -3.73
CA PHE A 64 6.69 9.25 -4.61
C PHE A 64 5.59 10.11 -4.01
N GLU A 65 5.24 9.92 -2.73
CA GLU A 65 4.26 10.75 -2.03
C GLU A 65 4.64 12.24 -2.07
N GLN A 66 5.89 12.58 -1.72
CA GLN A 66 6.38 13.97 -1.84
C GLN A 66 6.34 14.50 -3.29
N GLY A 67 6.50 13.63 -4.27
CA GLY A 67 6.36 13.97 -5.69
C GLY A 67 4.91 14.27 -6.06
N PHE A 68 3.96 13.45 -5.60
CA PHE A 68 2.53 13.65 -5.79
C PHE A 68 2.04 14.93 -5.12
N ASP A 69 2.45 15.23 -3.88
CA ASP A 69 2.09 16.47 -3.19
C ASP A 69 2.54 17.71 -3.98
N ARG A 70 3.73 17.67 -4.58
CA ARG A 70 4.25 18.73 -5.44
C ARG A 70 3.47 18.83 -6.76
N PHE A 71 3.03 17.72 -7.32
CA PHE A 71 2.17 17.73 -8.51
C PHE A 71 0.79 18.31 -8.20
N GLU A 72 0.20 17.94 -7.07
CA GLU A 72 -1.08 18.46 -6.59
C GLU A 72 -1.00 19.98 -6.34
N THR A 73 0.05 20.44 -5.66
CA THR A 73 0.31 21.88 -5.44
C THR A 73 0.41 22.64 -6.78
N ARG A 74 1.11 22.09 -7.77
CA ARG A 74 1.23 22.72 -9.10
C ARG A 74 -0.07 22.69 -9.89
N LEU A 75 -0.88 21.64 -9.73
CA LEU A 75 -2.22 21.58 -10.33
C LEU A 75 -3.16 22.60 -9.69
N ASP A 76 -3.08 22.80 -8.38
CA ASP A 76 -3.82 23.85 -7.67
C ASP A 76 -3.39 25.24 -8.11
N GLU A 77 -2.09 25.50 -8.29
CA GLU A 77 -1.58 26.76 -8.83
C GLU A 77 -2.08 27.01 -10.27
N ILE A 78 -2.02 26.00 -11.15
CA ILE A 78 -2.54 26.08 -12.52
C ILE A 78 -4.07 26.28 -12.54
N SER A 79 -4.78 25.61 -11.63
CA SER A 79 -6.22 25.76 -11.42
C SER A 79 -6.58 27.19 -10.99
N ILE A 80 -5.86 27.77 -10.02
CA ILE A 80 -6.07 29.14 -9.54
C ILE A 80 -5.74 30.17 -10.62
N VAL A 81 -4.63 30.00 -11.35
CA VAL A 81 -4.22 30.90 -12.44
C VAL A 81 -5.22 30.85 -13.60
N SER A 82 -5.65 29.65 -14.00
CA SER A 82 -6.68 29.49 -15.03
C SER A 82 -8.04 30.04 -14.59
N ALA A 83 -8.44 29.83 -13.32
CA ALA A 83 -9.65 30.43 -12.75
C ALA A 83 -9.63 31.95 -12.80
N ARG A 84 -8.51 32.59 -12.47
CA ARG A 84 -8.36 34.05 -12.53
C ARG A 84 -8.39 34.57 -13.98
N ALA A 85 -7.77 33.86 -14.92
CA ALA A 85 -7.76 34.23 -16.34
C ALA A 85 -9.15 34.11 -17.00
N VAL A 86 -9.96 33.16 -16.52
CA VAL A 86 -11.34 32.94 -16.97
C VAL A 86 -12.30 33.96 -16.36
N ILE A 87 -12.16 34.26 -15.05
CA ILE A 87 -12.95 35.31 -14.37
C ILE A 87 -12.68 36.68 -15.00
N ALA A 88 -11.46 36.91 -15.49
CA ALA A 88 -11.11 38.11 -16.25
C ALA A 88 -11.66 38.12 -17.71
N ASN A 89 -12.46 37.13 -18.13
CA ASN A 89 -12.97 36.94 -19.50
C ASN A 89 -11.88 36.83 -20.59
N CYS A 90 -10.62 36.63 -20.22
CA CYS A 90 -9.51 36.64 -21.17
C CYS A 90 -9.23 35.27 -21.81
N VAL A 91 -9.68 34.17 -21.22
CA VAL A 91 -9.44 32.80 -21.73
C VAL A 91 -10.67 31.94 -21.49
N LYS A 92 -11.21 31.29 -22.54
CA LYS A 92 -12.18 30.20 -22.35
C LYS A 92 -11.41 29.02 -21.74
N PRO A 93 -11.79 28.50 -20.56
CA PRO A 93 -11.08 27.39 -19.95
C PRO A 93 -11.28 26.16 -20.83
N ASN A 94 -10.23 25.75 -21.53
CA ASN A 94 -10.22 24.55 -22.35
C ASN A 94 -9.38 23.45 -21.69
N PHE A 95 -9.52 23.31 -20.36
CA PHE A 95 -8.91 22.19 -19.65
C PHE A 95 -9.73 20.93 -19.86
N LYS A 96 -9.04 19.78 -19.87
CA LYS A 96 -9.68 18.48 -19.99
C LYS A 96 -10.38 18.10 -18.70
N ILE A 97 -11.58 17.52 -18.79
CA ILE A 97 -12.29 16.96 -17.64
C ILE A 97 -11.87 15.50 -17.47
N GLN A 98 -11.48 15.17 -16.25
CA GLN A 98 -11.21 13.78 -15.88
C GLN A 98 -12.48 13.14 -15.34
N TRP A 99 -13.05 12.22 -16.14
CA TRP A 99 -14.22 11.45 -15.73
C TRP A 99 -13.80 10.19 -14.99
N PHE A 100 -14.43 9.94 -13.84
CA PHE A 100 -14.28 8.68 -13.13
C PHE A 100 -15.11 7.60 -13.83
N LYS A 101 -14.46 6.70 -14.58
CA LYS A 101 -15.15 5.57 -15.22
C LYS A 101 -15.36 4.44 -14.21
N ARG A 102 -16.53 3.82 -14.22
CA ARG A 102 -16.76 2.55 -13.53
C ARG A 102 -16.07 1.48 -14.37
N HIS A 103 -15.39 0.54 -13.72
CA HIS A 103 -14.47 -0.40 -14.37
C HIS A 103 -15.07 -1.13 -15.58
N ASP A 104 -16.38 -1.34 -15.61
CA ASP A 104 -17.07 -2.12 -16.65
C ASP A 104 -18.14 -1.33 -17.44
N GLU A 105 -18.30 -0.03 -17.20
CA GLU A 105 -19.35 0.78 -17.84
C GLU A 105 -18.75 1.95 -18.65
N ALA A 106 -19.22 2.11 -19.89
CA ALA A 106 -18.90 3.26 -20.71
C ALA A 106 -19.57 4.52 -20.15
N LEU A 107 -18.93 5.68 -20.35
CA LEU A 107 -19.56 6.97 -20.01
C LEU A 107 -20.81 7.17 -20.89
N PRO A 108 -21.89 7.76 -20.35
CA PRO A 108 -23.11 8.02 -21.12
C PRO A 108 -22.88 8.92 -22.35
N HIS A 109 -21.97 9.89 -22.24
CA HIS A 109 -21.63 10.83 -23.31
C HIS A 109 -20.12 11.07 -23.37
N VAL A 110 -19.58 11.33 -24.56
CA VAL A 110 -18.17 11.72 -24.73
C VAL A 110 -18.05 13.22 -24.54
N VAL A 111 -17.43 13.62 -23.43
CA VAL A 111 -17.20 15.01 -23.05
C VAL A 111 -15.77 15.10 -22.59
N GLU A 112 -14.91 15.82 -23.30
CA GLU A 112 -13.49 15.84 -22.99
C GLU A 112 -13.05 17.18 -22.40
N THR A 113 -13.79 18.26 -22.68
CA THR A 113 -13.42 19.62 -22.29
C THR A 113 -14.44 20.26 -21.37
N TYR A 114 -13.98 21.24 -20.59
CA TYR A 114 -14.87 22.07 -19.78
C TYR A 114 -15.93 22.82 -20.61
N GLY A 115 -15.57 23.28 -21.82
CA GLY A 115 -16.52 23.93 -22.72
C GLY A 115 -17.69 23.02 -23.13
N GLU A 116 -17.39 21.76 -23.45
CA GLU A 116 -18.40 20.75 -23.76
C GLU A 116 -19.27 20.42 -22.55
N PHE A 117 -18.66 20.31 -21.36
CA PHE A 117 -19.41 20.10 -20.11
C PHE A 117 -20.40 21.23 -19.80
N MET A 118 -19.97 22.48 -19.99
CA MET A 118 -20.86 23.63 -19.80
C MET A 118 -21.99 23.67 -20.84
N SER A 119 -21.79 23.03 -21.98
CA SER A 119 -22.76 22.91 -23.07
C SER A 119 -23.69 21.70 -22.94
N LEU A 120 -23.51 20.85 -21.91
CA LEU A 120 -24.38 19.70 -21.69
C LEU A 120 -25.84 20.11 -21.47
N THR A 121 -26.72 19.42 -22.17
CA THR A 121 -28.18 19.57 -22.04
C THR A 121 -28.66 18.97 -20.71
N GLY A 122 -29.86 19.36 -20.27
CA GLY A 122 -30.44 18.86 -19.02
C GLY A 122 -30.51 17.34 -18.95
N ASN A 123 -30.88 16.68 -20.06
CA ASN A 123 -30.97 15.22 -20.13
C ASN A 123 -29.60 14.57 -20.01
N GLN A 124 -28.58 15.08 -20.72
CA GLN A 124 -27.22 14.53 -20.64
C GLN A 124 -26.63 14.64 -19.24
N ILE A 125 -26.91 15.75 -18.53
CA ILE A 125 -26.49 15.88 -17.13
C ILE A 125 -27.21 14.86 -16.24
N ILE A 126 -28.50 14.62 -16.48
CA ILE A 126 -29.26 13.61 -15.74
C ILE A 126 -28.68 12.21 -15.99
N ASP A 127 -28.30 11.88 -17.23
CA ASP A 127 -27.67 10.59 -17.55
C ASP A 127 -26.37 10.41 -16.77
N PHE A 128 -25.52 11.44 -16.69
CA PHE A 128 -24.31 11.40 -15.89
C PHE A 128 -24.60 11.31 -14.38
N LEU A 129 -25.60 12.03 -13.87
CA LEU A 129 -25.99 11.92 -12.47
C LEU A 129 -26.46 10.50 -12.14
N ASN A 130 -27.27 9.88 -13.00
CA ASN A 130 -27.72 8.50 -12.83
C ASN A 130 -26.53 7.53 -12.90
N TYR A 131 -25.62 7.71 -13.85
CA TYR A 131 -24.38 6.93 -13.96
C TYR A 131 -23.53 7.02 -12.68
N TYR A 132 -23.50 8.16 -11.99
CA TYR A 132 -22.80 8.32 -10.71
C TYR A 132 -23.68 8.01 -9.47
N ASN A 133 -24.91 7.54 -9.64
CA ASN A 133 -25.90 7.37 -8.56
C ASN A 133 -26.13 8.67 -7.74
N LEU A 134 -26.06 9.82 -8.39
CA LEU A 134 -26.28 11.14 -7.79
C LEU A 134 -27.74 11.59 -7.98
N ARG A 135 -28.29 12.26 -6.96
CA ARG A 135 -29.69 12.70 -6.99
C ARG A 135 -29.88 13.91 -7.91
N ALA A 136 -30.66 13.74 -8.97
CA ALA A 136 -31.11 14.84 -9.81
C ALA A 136 -32.06 15.80 -9.07
N ARG A 137 -31.89 17.09 -9.35
CA ARG A 137 -32.68 18.24 -8.92
C ARG A 137 -33.49 18.77 -10.11
N ARG A 138 -34.44 19.67 -9.81
CA ARG A 138 -35.33 20.27 -10.82
C ARG A 138 -34.62 21.23 -11.78
N SER A 139 -33.49 21.80 -11.38
CA SER A 139 -32.75 22.79 -12.15
C SER A 139 -31.54 22.18 -12.83
N VAL A 140 -31.38 22.45 -14.13
CA VAL A 140 -30.19 22.10 -14.92
C VAL A 140 -28.92 22.69 -14.31
N ARG A 141 -29.00 23.93 -13.82
CA ARG A 141 -27.87 24.62 -13.18
C ARG A 141 -27.42 23.89 -11.92
N GLU A 142 -28.36 23.41 -11.12
CA GLU A 142 -28.08 22.72 -9.86
C GLU A 142 -27.55 21.31 -10.10
N ASN A 143 -28.10 20.61 -11.08
CA ASN A 143 -27.59 19.32 -11.55
C ASN A 143 -26.16 19.43 -12.06
N ARG A 144 -25.87 20.48 -12.84
CA ARG A 144 -24.50 20.76 -13.31
C ARG A 144 -23.55 21.01 -12.15
N ARG A 145 -24.00 21.74 -11.12
CA ARG A 145 -23.21 22.00 -9.92
C ARG A 145 -22.90 20.71 -9.16
N ILE A 146 -23.89 19.85 -8.94
CA ILE A 146 -23.71 18.56 -8.27
C ILE A 146 -22.71 17.68 -9.03
N LEU A 147 -22.89 17.57 -10.35
CA LEU A 147 -21.98 16.79 -11.19
C LEU A 147 -20.56 17.39 -11.21
N GLY A 148 -20.46 18.72 -11.30
CA GLY A 148 -19.18 19.42 -11.27
C GLY A 148 -18.44 19.28 -9.94
N GLN A 149 -19.17 19.28 -8.81
CA GLN A 149 -18.62 18.98 -7.48
C GLN A 149 -18.11 17.55 -7.39
N HIS A 150 -18.88 16.59 -7.89
CA HIS A 150 -18.49 15.18 -7.91
C HIS A 150 -17.21 14.93 -8.74
N LEU A 151 -17.07 15.64 -9.86
CA LEU A 151 -15.90 15.57 -10.73
C LEU A 151 -14.69 16.39 -10.22
N GLY A 152 -14.82 17.09 -9.09
CA GLY A 152 -13.74 17.93 -8.57
C GLY A 152 -13.43 19.13 -9.47
N ILE A 153 -14.40 19.64 -10.23
CA ILE A 153 -14.17 20.80 -11.11
C ILE A 153 -14.07 22.06 -10.22
N PRO A 154 -12.94 22.81 -10.26
CA PRO A 154 -12.63 23.89 -9.30
C PRO A 154 -13.73 24.95 -9.12
N TYR A 155 -14.50 25.24 -10.17
CA TYR A 155 -15.56 26.26 -10.18
C TYR A 155 -16.85 25.84 -9.45
N PHE A 156 -16.98 24.58 -9.04
CA PHE A 156 -18.19 24.08 -8.39
C PHE A 156 -17.99 23.71 -6.91
N ILE A 157 -16.74 23.64 -6.43
CA ILE A 157 -16.38 23.20 -5.07
C ILE A 157 -16.49 24.33 -4.02
N SER A 158 -16.74 25.58 -4.43
CA SER A 158 -16.93 26.74 -3.53
C SER A 158 -18.25 26.74 -2.76
#